data_AF-A0A3M1E2E8-F1
#
_entry.id   AF-A0A3M1E2E8-F1
#
_cell.length_a   1.000
_cell.length_b   1.000
_cell.length_c   1.000
_cell.angle_alpha   90.00
_cell.angle_beta   90.00
_cell.angle_gamma   90.00
#
_symmetry.space_group_name_H-M   'P 1'
#
loop_
_entity.id
_entity.type
_entity.pdbx_description
1 polymer ?
#
loop_
_entity_poly.entity_id
_entity_poly.type
_entity_poly.pdbx_seq_one_letter_code
_entity_poly.pdbx_strand_id
1 'polypeptide(L)' 'LQERIFEPFFSTKKEGEGTGLGLYLCRKILQGHGGSLELKSAPGAGARFRLALPRAM' A
#
# COMPACT_ATOMS: atom_id res chain seq x y z
N LEU A 1 -8.53 4.90 -8.29
CA LEU A 1 -8.16 5.14 -6.88
C LEU A 1 -7.24 4.04 -6.35
N GLN A 2 -7.63 2.76 -6.46
CA GLN A 2 -6.92 1.65 -5.82
C GLN A 2 -5.44 1.49 -6.23
N GLU A 3 -5.05 1.71 -7.49
CA GLU A 3 -3.61 1.72 -7.83
C GLU A 3 -2.91 3.01 -7.39
N ARG A 4 -3.62 4.16 -7.46
CA ARG A 4 -3.07 5.48 -7.15
C ARG A 4 -2.63 5.62 -5.69
N ILE A 5 -3.23 4.88 -4.76
CA ILE A 5 -2.81 4.93 -3.33
C ILE A 5 -1.39 4.41 -3.09
N PHE A 6 -0.79 3.75 -4.08
CA PHE A 6 0.60 3.29 -4.04
C PHE A 6 1.55 4.27 -4.73
N GLU A 7 1.07 5.37 -5.31
CA GLU A 7 1.92 6.43 -5.84
C GLU A 7 2.55 7.21 -4.68
N PRO A 8 3.81 7.66 -4.81
CA PRO A 8 4.43 8.50 -3.79
C PRO A 8 3.65 9.80 -3.63
N PHE A 9 3.51 10.25 -2.38
CA PHE A 9 2.81 11.49 -1.99
C PHE A 9 1.30 11.50 -2.21
N PHE A 10 0.69 10.40 -2.67
CA PHE A 10 -0.76 10.31 -2.77
C PHE A 10 -1.42 10.20 -1.39
N SER A 11 -2.39 11.05 -1.11
CA SER A 11 -3.20 11.01 0.11
C SER A 11 -4.59 11.56 -0.14
N THR A 12 -5.59 11.02 0.56
CA THR A 12 -6.95 11.59 0.62
C THR A 12 -7.20 12.39 1.90
N LYS A 13 -6.21 12.45 2.81
CA LYS A 13 -6.27 13.30 4.00
C LYS A 13 -6.04 14.76 3.63
N LYS A 14 -6.38 15.67 4.55
CA LYS A 14 -6.10 17.09 4.35
C LYS A 14 -4.59 17.34 4.27
N GLU A 15 -4.23 18.46 3.65
CA GLU A 15 -2.84 18.90 3.56
C GLU A 15 -2.24 19.02 4.97
N GLY A 16 -1.02 18.51 5.15
CA GLY A 16 -0.33 18.46 6.45
C GLY A 16 -0.70 17.29 7.37
N GLU A 17 -1.77 16.53 7.12
CA GLU A 17 -2.19 15.41 7.99
C GLU A 17 -1.57 14.05 7.60
N GLY A 18 -0.75 14.02 6.55
CA GLY A 18 -0.05 12.82 6.12
C GLY A 18 0.84 13.05 4.92
N THR A 19 1.94 12.31 4.86
CA THR A 19 2.96 12.44 3.80
C THR A 19 2.60 11.69 2.51
N GLY A 20 1.62 10.77 2.56
CA GLY A 20 1.27 9.91 1.42
C GLY A 20 2.35 8.90 1.04
N LEU A 21 3.33 8.62 1.93
CA LEU A 21 4.46 7.73 1.62
C LEU A 21 4.30 6.29 2.11
N GLY A 22 3.43 6.03 3.09
CA GLY A 22 3.38 4.73 3.77
C GLY A 22 3.15 3.54 2.83
N LEU A 23 2.10 3.58 2.01
CA LEU A 23 1.76 2.47 1.10
C LEU A 23 2.76 2.32 -0.04
N TYR A 24 3.29 3.42 -0.55
CA TYR A 24 4.39 3.41 -1.52
C TYR A 24 5.61 2.67 -0.95
N LEU A 25 6.03 3.02 0.27
CA LEU A 25 7.16 2.38 0.95
C LEU A 25 6.91 0.90 1.21
N CYS A 26 5.71 0.52 1.69
CA CYS A 26 5.37 -0.90 1.87
C CYS A 26 5.51 -1.70 0.57
N ARG A 27 4.99 -1.19 -0.56
CA ARG A 27 5.10 -1.84 -1.87
C ARG A 27 6.56 -1.99 -2.30
N LYS A 28 7.37 -0.94 -2.14
CA LYS A 28 8.81 -0.97 -2.46
C LYS A 28 9.60 -1.94 -1.59
N ILE A 29 9.35 -1.96 -0.28
CA ILE A 29 9.99 -2.89 0.66
C ILE A 29 9.65 -4.32 0.26
N LEU A 30 8.38 -4.65 0.09
CA LEU A 30 7.97 -6.01 -0.28
C LEU A 30 8.56 -6.45 -1.62
N GLN A 31 8.50 -5.60 -2.64
CA GLN A 31 9.13 -5.88 -3.94
C GLN A 31 10.63 -6.13 -3.81
N GLY A 32 11.34 -5.35 -2.99
CA GLY A 32 12.77 -5.56 -2.72
C GLY A 32 13.09 -6.89 -2.03
N HIS A 33 12.11 -7.51 -1.38
CA HIS A 33 12.24 -8.82 -0.74
C HIS A 33 11.56 -9.95 -1.55
N GLY A 34 11.24 -9.72 -2.84
CA GLY A 34 10.54 -10.70 -3.68
C GLY A 34 9.09 -10.98 -3.24
N GLY A 35 8.52 -10.12 -2.40
CA GLY A 35 7.16 -10.21 -1.90
C GLY A 35 6.13 -9.45 -2.75
N SER A 36 4.88 -9.52 -2.31
CA SER A 36 3.74 -8.85 -2.95
C SER A 36 2.80 -8.22 -1.92
N LEU A 37 2.05 -7.21 -2.40
CA LEU A 37 1.04 -6.47 -1.63
C LEU A 37 -0.25 -6.43 -2.46
N GLU A 38 -1.33 -6.98 -1.92
CA GLU A 38 -2.65 -6.96 -2.53
C GLU A 38 -3.62 -6.13 -1.69
N LEU A 39 -4.49 -5.37 -2.36
CA LEU A 39 -5.62 -4.67 -1.72
C LEU A 39 -6.93 -5.34 -2.12
N LYS A 40 -7.73 -5.72 -1.13
CA LYS A 40 -9.15 -6.01 -1.30
C LYS A 40 -9.97 -4.95 -0.56
N SER A 41 -10.75 -4.18 -1.29
CA SER A 41 -11.63 -3.16 -0.73
C SER A 41 -12.88 -3.01 -1.60
N ALA A 42 -14.01 -2.81 -0.94
CA ALA A 42 -15.28 -2.44 -1.55
C ALA A 42 -15.91 -1.30 -0.72
N PRO A 43 -16.67 -0.39 -1.34
CA PRO A 43 -17.36 0.68 -0.61
C PRO A 43 -18.19 0.12 0.56
N GLY A 44 -18.05 0.73 1.74
CA GLY A 44 -18.75 0.29 2.96
C GLY A 44 -18.18 -0.96 3.65
N ALA A 45 -17.24 -1.70 3.04
CA ALA A 45 -16.66 -2.93 3.60
C ALA A 45 -15.26 -2.73 4.22
N GLY A 46 -14.75 -1.50 4.22
CA GLY A 46 -13.39 -1.18 4.66
C GLY A 46 -12.32 -1.60 3.64
N ALA A 47 -11.09 -1.79 4.12
CA ALA A 47 -9.94 -2.16 3.30
C ALA A 47 -9.14 -3.27 3.98
N ARG A 48 -8.76 -4.29 3.21
CA ARG A 48 -7.87 -5.38 3.64
C ARG A 48 -6.63 -5.40 2.75
N PHE A 49 -5.47 -5.26 3.36
CA PHE A 49 -4.18 -5.41 2.71
C PHE A 49 -3.61 -6.79 3.04
N ARG A 50 -3.19 -7.54 2.03
CA ARG A 50 -2.52 -8.83 2.17
C ARG A 50 -1.08 -8.70 1.72
N LEU A 51 -0.15 -9.08 2.59
CA LEU A 51 1.28 -9.09 2.34
C LEU A 51 1.73 -10.55 2.21
N ALA A 52 2.53 -10.85 1.19
CA ALA A 52 3.15 -12.16 1.02
C ALA A 52 4.66 -11.99 0.81
N LEU A 53 5.44 -12.86 1.44
CA LEU A 53 6.90 -12.91 1.32
C LEU A 53 7.34 -14.35 1.05
N PRO A 54 8.42 -14.56 0.29
CA PRO A 54 9.07 -15.86 0.19
C PRO A 54 9.50 -16.36 1.58
N ARG A 55 9.33 -17.66 1.83
CA ARG A 55 9.66 -18.27 3.14
C ARG A 55 11.18 -18.39 3.37
N ALA A 56 11.95 -18.40 2.30
CA ALA A 56 13.41 -18.42 2.29
C ALA A 56 13.90 -17.73 0.99
N MET A 57 15.11 -17.18 1.03
CA MET A 57 15.83 -16.66 -0.14
C MET A 57 16.56 -17.78 -0.88
#